data_AF-A0A376FAM9-F1
#
_entry.id   AF-A0A376FAM9-F1
#
_cell.length_a   1.000
_cell.length_b   1.000
_cell.length_c   1.000
_cell.angle_alpha   90.00
_cell.angle_beta   90.00
_cell.angle_gamma   90.00
#
_symmetry.space_group_name_H-M   'P 1'
#
loop_
_entity.id
_entity.type
_entity.pdbx_description
1 polymer ?
#
loop_
_entity_poly.entity_id
_entity_poly.type
_entity_poly.pdbx_seq_one_letter_code
_entity_poly.pdbx_strand_id
1 'polypeptide(L)'
;MAKTLLRSGNLDDFQAVGGGGQAVFESALQIREALRLRKQQAIVDCLAIPQVNDSGDRVDWYSPVEGSVTSWKAADEDDRYRALRYLENTLASVESLSKKCLQSPKTAQQLFGSLLSKAFQFPGENFLFLVDGKPVISFWGFVNLNENARDDVLDCLRESLVPEPAPRSD
;
A
#
# COMPACT_ATOMS: atom_id res chain seq x y z
N MET A 1 10.91 20.28 -7.34
CA MET A 1 11.57 18.98 -7.16
C MET A 1 10.69 17.93 -7.83
N ALA A 2 11.26 17.08 -8.69
CA ALA A 2 10.51 16.10 -9.46
C ALA A 2 10.09 14.95 -8.53
N LYS A 3 8.79 14.63 -8.48
CA LYS A 3 8.31 13.45 -7.74
C LYS A 3 8.80 12.21 -8.47
N THR A 4 9.38 11.25 -7.76
CA THR A 4 9.84 10.00 -8.38
C THR A 4 8.64 9.14 -8.73
N LEU A 5 8.42 8.88 -10.01
CA LEU A 5 7.40 7.94 -10.48
C LEU A 5 7.83 6.52 -10.11
N LEU A 6 6.99 5.82 -9.35
CA LEU A 6 7.21 4.42 -8.99
C LEU A 6 6.59 3.49 -10.03
N ARG A 7 5.33 3.75 -10.38
CA ARG A 7 4.58 2.89 -11.31
C ARG A 7 3.43 3.63 -11.94
N SER A 8 3.15 3.33 -13.20
CA SER A 8 1.91 3.68 -13.88
C SER A 8 1.10 2.43 -14.19
N GLY A 9 -0.22 2.52 -14.24
CA GLY A 9 -1.06 1.45 -14.76
C GLY A 9 -2.51 1.86 -14.92
N ASN A 10 -3.29 1.01 -15.60
CA ASN A 10 -4.72 1.20 -15.80
C ASN A 10 -5.48 0.78 -14.54
N LEU A 11 -6.51 1.54 -14.19
CA LEU A 11 -7.40 1.22 -13.07
C LEU A 11 -8.30 0.01 -13.38
N ASP A 12 -8.61 -0.24 -14.65
CA ASP A 12 -9.44 -1.37 -15.10
C ASP A 12 -8.76 -2.73 -14.93
N ASP A 13 -7.43 -2.75 -14.76
CA ASP A 13 -6.66 -3.98 -14.54
C ASP A 13 -6.81 -4.54 -13.11
N PHE A 14 -7.40 -3.77 -12.19
CA PHE A 14 -7.48 -4.10 -10.78
C PHE A 14 -8.87 -3.81 -10.21
N GLN A 15 -9.19 -4.49 -9.12
CA GLN A 15 -10.43 -4.25 -8.39
C GLN A 15 -10.17 -3.36 -7.17
N ALA A 16 -10.79 -2.18 -7.14
CA ALA A 16 -10.70 -1.28 -5.99
C ALA A 16 -11.39 -1.89 -4.77
N VAL A 17 -10.71 -1.88 -3.61
CA VAL A 17 -11.33 -2.25 -2.35
C VAL A 17 -11.94 -1.01 -1.69
N GLY A 18 -13.03 -1.21 -0.95
CA GLY A 18 -13.77 -0.11 -0.34
C GLY A 18 -14.34 -0.45 1.03
N GLY A 19 -14.57 0.58 1.85
CA GLY A 19 -15.13 0.46 3.20
C GLY A 19 -16.21 1.51 3.41
N GLY A 20 -17.32 1.13 4.06
CA GLY A 20 -18.42 2.08 4.32
C GLY A 20 -19.10 2.63 3.06
N GLY A 21 -19.06 1.89 1.95
CA GLY A 21 -19.70 2.27 0.67
C GLY A 21 -18.84 3.12 -0.26
N GLN A 22 -17.58 3.39 0.09
CA GLN A 22 -16.65 4.19 -0.72
C GLN A 22 -15.38 3.41 -1.05
N ALA A 23 -14.83 3.62 -2.26
CA ALA A 23 -13.55 3.01 -2.63
C ALA A 23 -12.40 3.71 -1.90
N VAL A 24 -11.42 2.92 -1.45
CA VAL A 24 -10.19 3.42 -0.83
C VAL A 24 -9.48 4.38 -1.77
N PHE A 25 -9.43 4.03 -3.07
CA PHE A 25 -8.79 4.84 -4.10
C PHE A 25 -9.41 6.22 -4.26
N GLU A 26 -10.75 6.32 -4.30
CA GLU A 26 -11.45 7.61 -4.37
C GLU A 26 -11.13 8.51 -3.17
N SER A 27 -10.92 7.89 -2.01
CA SER A 27 -10.53 8.57 -0.78
C SER A 27 -9.01 8.68 -0.60
N ALA A 28 -8.19 8.29 -1.58
CA ALA A 28 -6.77 8.08 -1.34
C ALA A 28 -6.06 9.34 -0.82
N LEU A 29 -6.31 10.49 -1.47
CA LEU A 29 -5.76 11.77 -1.04
C LEU A 29 -6.26 12.18 0.36
N GLN A 30 -7.54 11.93 0.65
CA GLN A 30 -8.14 12.24 1.96
C GLN A 30 -7.56 11.37 3.07
N ILE A 31 -7.35 10.08 2.82
CA ILE A 31 -6.72 9.14 3.76
C ILE A 31 -5.31 9.61 4.10
N ARG A 32 -4.52 9.96 3.08
CA ARG A 32 -3.16 10.47 3.24
C ARG A 32 -3.13 11.76 4.06
N GLU A 33 -3.96 12.74 3.72
CA GLU A 33 -4.03 13.99 4.48
C GLU A 33 -4.50 13.76 5.92
N ALA A 34 -5.49 12.90 6.14
CA ALA A 34 -5.95 12.56 7.48
C ALA A 34 -4.85 11.90 8.32
N LEU A 35 -4.05 11.01 7.74
CA LEU A 35 -2.87 10.41 8.40
C LEU A 35 -1.82 11.47 8.73
N ARG A 36 -1.54 12.39 7.81
CA ARG A 36 -0.61 13.51 8.01
C ARG A 36 -1.06 14.41 9.18
N LEU A 37 -2.34 14.77 9.22
CA LEU A 37 -2.94 15.56 10.32
C LEU A 37 -2.87 14.83 11.67
N ARG A 38 -2.92 13.49 11.64
CA ARG A 38 -2.77 12.63 12.83
C ARG A 38 -1.32 12.30 13.18
N LYS A 39 -0.34 12.97 12.56
CA LYS A 39 1.10 12.77 12.75
C LYS A 39 1.57 11.34 12.46
N GLN A 40 0.89 10.63 11.56
CA GLN A 40 1.21 9.27 11.15
C GLN A 40 2.14 9.25 9.93
N GLN A 41 3.26 9.97 10.01
CA GLN A 41 4.14 10.16 8.84
C GLN A 41 4.68 8.82 8.31
N ALA A 42 5.03 7.89 9.20
CA ALA A 42 5.50 6.55 8.82
C ALA A 42 4.50 5.81 7.90
N ILE A 43 3.19 5.94 8.16
CA ILE A 43 2.14 5.35 7.33
C ILE A 43 2.02 6.10 6.00
N VAL A 44 2.07 7.44 6.02
CA VAL A 44 2.00 8.28 4.82
C VAL A 44 3.16 8.02 3.86
N ASP A 45 4.36 7.80 4.41
CA ASP A 45 5.57 7.51 3.66
C ASP A 45 5.51 6.11 3.00
N CYS A 46 4.75 5.17 3.57
CA CYS A 46 4.53 3.86 2.96
C CYS A 46 3.51 3.85 1.83
N LEU A 47 2.67 4.88 1.72
CA LEU A 47 1.64 4.94 0.70
C LEU A 47 2.16 5.79 -0.47
N ALA A 48 2.14 5.27 -1.69
CA ALA A 48 2.43 6.08 -2.86
C ALA A 48 1.35 7.17 -3.04
N ILE A 49 1.69 8.25 -3.76
CA ILE A 49 0.77 9.33 -4.09
C ILE A 49 0.12 9.00 -5.44
N PRO A 50 -1.18 8.66 -5.51
CA PRO A 50 -1.86 8.48 -6.78
C PRO A 50 -2.10 9.82 -7.46
N GLN A 51 -1.82 9.89 -8.76
CA GLN A 51 -2.22 10.98 -9.64
C GLN A 51 -2.93 10.38 -10.85
N VAL A 52 -4.22 10.64 -10.96
CA VAL A 52 -5.04 10.19 -12.08
C VAL A 52 -4.87 11.16 -13.23
N ASN A 53 -4.81 10.66 -14.46
CA ASN A 53 -4.82 11.49 -15.65
C ASN A 53 -6.21 12.14 -15.88
N ASP A 54 -6.27 13.08 -16.82
CA ASP A 54 -7.52 13.80 -17.14
C ASP A 54 -8.63 12.85 -17.67
N SER A 55 -8.25 11.72 -18.26
CA SER A 55 -9.19 10.70 -18.78
C SER A 55 -9.80 9.81 -17.69
N GLY A 56 -9.20 9.75 -16.50
CA GLY A 56 -9.70 8.93 -15.40
C GLY A 56 -9.38 7.43 -15.49
N ASP A 57 -8.71 6.96 -16.54
CA ASP A 57 -8.44 5.54 -16.81
C ASP A 57 -7.07 5.09 -16.29
N ARG A 58 -6.10 6.00 -16.22
CA ARG A 58 -4.73 5.70 -15.83
C ARG A 58 -4.33 6.46 -14.58
N VAL A 59 -3.60 5.77 -13.72
CA VAL A 59 -3.02 6.34 -12.51
C VAL A 59 -1.50 6.21 -12.52
N ASP A 60 -0.84 7.31 -12.19
CA ASP A 60 0.58 7.38 -11.92
C ASP A 60 0.81 7.45 -10.40
N TRP A 61 1.60 6.52 -9.88
CA TRP A 61 1.93 6.39 -8.47
C TRP A 61 3.32 6.94 -8.21
N TYR A 62 3.40 7.98 -7.39
CA TYR A 62 4.65 8.66 -7.07
C TYR A 62 5.12 8.34 -5.66
N SER A 63 6.44 8.32 -5.46
CA SER A 63 7.03 8.21 -4.13
C SER A 63 6.70 9.44 -3.29
N PRO A 64 6.28 9.26 -2.01
CA PRO A 64 6.10 10.38 -1.08
C PRO A 64 7.43 10.89 -0.52
N VAL A 65 8.51 10.11 -0.63
CA VAL A 65 9.86 10.43 -0.16
C VAL A 65 10.83 10.52 -1.33
N GLU A 66 11.85 11.36 -1.20
CA GLU A 66 12.95 11.44 -2.18
C GLU A 66 14.00 10.37 -1.87
N GLY A 67 14.63 9.83 -2.91
CA GLY A 67 15.67 8.80 -2.77
C GLY A 67 15.78 7.88 -3.99
N SER A 68 16.73 6.94 -3.91
CA SER A 68 16.89 5.90 -4.92
C SER A 68 15.77 4.87 -4.80
N VAL A 69 15.14 4.55 -5.92
CA VAL A 69 14.04 3.59 -5.99
C VAL A 69 14.55 2.25 -6.48
N THR A 70 14.25 1.20 -5.72
CA THR A 70 14.51 -0.20 -6.07
C THR A 70 13.20 -0.96 -5.96
N SER A 71 12.84 -1.79 -6.95
CA SER A 71 11.65 -2.64 -6.83
C SER A 71 11.87 -3.72 -5.78
N TRP A 72 10.81 -4.23 -5.14
CA TRP A 72 10.92 -5.33 -4.18
C TRP A 72 11.74 -6.51 -4.74
N LYS A 73 11.47 -6.89 -5.99
CA LYS A 73 12.18 -7.98 -6.70
C LYS A 73 13.64 -7.70 -7.02
N ALA A 74 14.05 -6.44 -7.11
CA ALA A 74 15.43 -6.05 -7.37
C ALA A 74 16.21 -5.74 -6.07
N ALA A 75 15.51 -5.56 -4.95
CA ALA A 75 16.12 -5.36 -3.65
C ALA A 75 16.83 -6.63 -3.18
N ASP A 76 17.89 -6.46 -2.40
CA ASP A 76 18.57 -7.58 -1.76
C ASP A 76 17.73 -8.17 -0.61
N GLU A 77 18.12 -9.33 -0.14
CA GLU A 77 17.38 -10.09 0.87
C GLU A 77 17.30 -9.33 2.21
N ASP A 78 18.40 -8.71 2.63
CA ASP A 78 18.47 -7.94 3.88
C ASP A 78 17.54 -6.71 3.85
N ASP A 79 17.52 -5.96 2.75
CA ASP A 79 16.64 -4.82 2.54
C ASP A 79 15.17 -5.25 2.52
N ARG A 80 14.85 -6.36 1.85
CA ARG A 80 13.49 -6.92 1.88
C ARG A 80 13.07 -7.31 3.29
N TYR A 81 13.92 -7.99 4.06
CA TYR A 81 13.60 -8.33 5.45
C TYR A 81 13.38 -7.10 6.32
N ARG A 82 14.25 -6.07 6.20
CA ARG A 82 14.10 -4.81 6.93
C ARG A 82 12.80 -4.09 6.57
N ALA A 83 12.50 -4.03 5.28
CA ALA A 83 11.29 -3.42 4.77
C ALA A 83 10.02 -4.18 5.20
N LEU A 84 10.04 -5.51 5.19
CA LEU A 84 8.94 -6.32 5.70
C LEU A 84 8.69 -6.03 7.18
N ARG A 85 9.73 -6.03 8.02
CA ARG A 85 9.60 -5.69 9.44
C ARG A 85 9.04 -4.28 9.66
N TYR A 86 9.47 -3.33 8.83
CA TYR A 86 8.92 -1.98 8.85
C TYR A 86 7.42 -1.97 8.51
N LEU A 87 7.02 -2.70 7.47
CA LEU A 87 5.61 -2.84 7.07
C LEU A 87 4.78 -3.50 8.16
N GLU A 88 5.25 -4.57 8.80
CA GLU A 88 4.55 -5.24 9.90
C GLU A 88 4.23 -4.27 11.06
N ASN A 89 5.21 -3.47 11.48
CA ASN A 89 5.03 -2.46 12.52
C ASN A 89 4.07 -1.34 12.08
N THR A 90 4.14 -0.94 10.82
CA THR A 90 3.27 0.07 10.23
C THR A 90 1.82 -0.44 10.18
N LEU A 91 1.63 -1.69 9.76
CA LEU A 91 0.31 -2.33 9.65
C LEU A 91 -0.36 -2.45 11.02
N ALA A 92 0.38 -2.87 12.06
CA ALA A 92 -0.14 -2.91 13.42
C ALA A 92 -0.62 -1.52 13.90
N SER A 93 0.10 -0.46 13.51
CA SER A 93 -0.28 0.93 13.81
C SER A 93 -1.54 1.36 13.06
N VAL A 94 -1.63 1.01 11.77
CA VAL A 94 -2.81 1.23 10.91
C VAL A 94 -4.04 0.55 11.47
N GLU A 95 -3.94 -0.72 11.87
CA GLU A 95 -5.04 -1.47 12.48
C GLU A 95 -5.51 -0.86 13.79
N SER A 96 -4.58 -0.48 14.67
CA SER A 96 -4.91 0.20 15.93
C SER A 96 -5.65 1.52 15.67
N LEU A 97 -5.18 2.30 14.70
CA LEU A 97 -5.81 3.57 14.33
C LEU A 97 -7.19 3.36 13.69
N SER A 98 -7.33 2.37 12.81
CA SER A 98 -8.60 2.02 12.19
C SER A 98 -9.63 1.63 13.26
N LYS A 99 -9.28 0.71 14.18
CA LYS A 99 -10.15 0.28 15.28
C LYS A 99 -10.59 1.47 16.15
N LYS A 100 -9.67 2.37 16.51
CA LYS A 100 -9.99 3.60 17.26
C LYS A 100 -10.97 4.51 16.52
N CYS A 101 -10.81 4.64 15.20
CA CYS A 101 -11.68 5.48 14.38
C CYS A 101 -13.08 4.85 14.20
N LEU A 102 -13.16 3.52 14.09
CA LEU A 102 -14.42 2.76 14.02
C LEU A 102 -15.24 2.84 15.31
N GLN A 103 -14.58 2.95 16.47
CA GLN A 103 -15.26 3.11 17.77
C GLN A 103 -15.76 4.53 18.02
N SER A 104 -15.42 5.50 17.15
CA SER A 104 -15.87 6.86 17.30
C SER A 104 -17.39 6.99 17.05
N PRO A 105 -18.10 7.88 17.77
CA PRO A 105 -19.49 8.19 17.47
C PRO A 105 -19.68 9.02 16.19
N LYS A 106 -18.60 9.51 15.57
CA LYS A 106 -18.66 10.34 14.36
C LYS A 106 -18.61 9.47 13.10
N THR A 107 -19.66 9.51 12.27
CA THR A 107 -19.76 8.77 11.01
C THR A 107 -18.54 8.96 10.10
N ALA A 108 -18.04 10.19 9.96
CA ALA A 108 -16.85 10.48 9.16
C ALA A 108 -15.58 9.77 9.68
N GLN A 109 -15.45 9.60 11.00
CA GLN A 109 -14.34 8.86 11.58
C GLN A 109 -14.51 7.35 11.39
N GLN A 110 -15.73 6.83 11.49
CA GLN A 110 -16.01 5.42 11.21
C GLN A 110 -15.71 5.07 9.74
N LEU A 111 -16.10 5.95 8.80
CA LEU A 111 -15.78 5.80 7.39
C LEU A 111 -14.27 5.80 7.16
N PHE A 112 -13.55 6.78 7.73
CA PHE A 112 -12.08 6.81 7.66
C PHE A 112 -11.46 5.53 8.23
N GLY A 113 -11.94 5.03 9.36
CA GLY A 113 -11.47 3.76 9.93
C GLY A 113 -11.71 2.57 9.01
N SER A 114 -12.88 2.51 8.37
CA SER A 114 -13.27 1.45 7.42
C SER A 114 -12.44 1.48 6.13
N LEU A 115 -12.06 2.67 5.66
CA LEU A 115 -11.19 2.84 4.50
C LEU A 115 -9.74 2.51 4.87
N LEU A 116 -9.28 2.97 6.03
CA LEU A 116 -7.91 2.77 6.50
C LEU A 116 -7.59 1.30 6.72
N SER A 117 -8.53 0.48 7.22
CA SER A 117 -8.31 -0.97 7.36
C SER A 117 -8.09 -1.69 6.02
N LYS A 118 -8.52 -1.07 4.91
CA LYS A 118 -8.35 -1.61 3.55
C LYS A 118 -7.28 -0.86 2.75
N ALA A 119 -6.70 0.20 3.31
CA ALA A 119 -5.74 1.05 2.61
C ALA A 119 -4.45 0.32 2.25
N PHE A 120 -4.03 -0.66 3.04
CA PHE A 120 -2.81 -1.44 2.80
C PHE A 120 -3.04 -2.70 1.95
N GLN A 121 -4.20 -2.85 1.32
CA GLN A 121 -4.43 -3.89 0.31
C GLN A 121 -3.72 -3.50 -0.98
N PHE A 122 -2.95 -4.42 -1.57
CA PHE A 122 -2.29 -4.21 -2.85
C PHE A 122 -2.26 -5.52 -3.65
N PRO A 123 -2.17 -5.48 -4.99
CA PRO A 123 -2.35 -6.68 -5.82
C PRO A 123 -1.25 -7.74 -5.62
N GLY A 124 -0.03 -7.34 -5.26
CA GLY A 124 1.06 -8.25 -4.91
C GLY A 124 2.43 -7.59 -4.82
N GLU A 125 3.48 -8.39 -4.59
CA GLU A 125 4.85 -7.91 -4.36
C GLU A 125 5.42 -6.99 -5.46
N ASN A 126 4.98 -7.14 -6.71
CA ASN A 126 5.43 -6.31 -7.84
C ASN A 126 5.07 -4.83 -7.67
N PHE A 127 4.14 -4.52 -6.77
CA PHE A 127 3.65 -3.18 -6.50
C PHE A 127 4.33 -2.53 -5.30
N LEU A 128 5.29 -3.20 -4.68
CA LEU A 128 6.10 -2.70 -3.58
C LEU A 128 7.47 -2.23 -4.08
N PHE A 129 7.88 -1.06 -3.61
CA PHE A 129 9.16 -0.43 -3.93
C PHE A 129 9.87 -0.04 -2.65
N LEU A 130 11.19 -0.07 -2.66
CA LEU A 130 12.04 0.47 -1.61
C LEU A 130 12.62 1.80 -2.08
N VAL A 131 12.39 2.86 -1.31
CA VAL A 131 12.93 4.19 -1.57
C VAL A 131 13.84 4.56 -0.42
N ASP A 132 15.15 4.56 -0.65
CA ASP A 132 16.18 4.73 0.40
C ASP A 132 15.97 3.74 1.59
N GLY A 133 15.68 2.48 1.26
CA GLY A 133 15.40 1.41 2.22
C GLY A 133 14.00 1.44 2.85
N LYS A 134 13.16 2.45 2.55
CA LYS A 134 11.79 2.54 3.08
C LYS A 134 10.78 1.90 2.12
N PRO A 135 9.88 1.02 2.59
CA PRO A 135 8.86 0.41 1.75
C PRO A 135 7.79 1.41 1.36
N VAL A 136 7.49 1.50 0.07
CA VAL A 136 6.43 2.32 -0.54
C VAL A 136 5.55 1.46 -1.44
N ILE A 137 4.27 1.38 -1.10
CA ILE A 137 3.26 0.57 -1.77
C ILE A 137 2.59 1.42 -2.86
N SER A 138 2.65 0.95 -4.10
CA SER A 138 1.83 1.45 -5.22
C SER A 138 0.56 0.60 -5.36
N PHE A 139 -0.46 1.12 -6.06
CA PHE A 139 -1.75 0.41 -6.22
C PHE A 139 -2.35 -0.03 -4.88
N TRP A 140 -2.14 0.77 -3.83
CA TRP A 140 -2.75 0.51 -2.54
C TRP A 140 -4.24 0.83 -2.58
N GLY A 141 -5.06 0.06 -1.87
CA GLY A 141 -6.50 0.06 -2.04
C GLY A 141 -7.00 -0.73 -3.25
N PHE A 142 -6.18 -1.59 -3.85
CA PHE A 142 -6.57 -2.47 -4.96
C PHE A 142 -6.16 -3.92 -4.72
N VAL A 143 -6.89 -4.83 -5.35
CA VAL A 143 -6.59 -6.27 -5.45
C VAL A 143 -6.64 -6.70 -6.92
N ASN A 144 -6.13 -7.89 -7.23
CA ASN A 144 -6.27 -8.42 -8.59
C ASN A 144 -7.75 -8.65 -8.93
N LEU A 145 -8.08 -8.56 -10.22
CA LEU A 145 -9.42 -8.90 -10.70
C LEU A 145 -9.79 -10.31 -10.27
N ASN A 146 -11.00 -10.48 -9.73
CA ASN A 146 -11.52 -11.75 -9.21
C ASN A 146 -10.83 -12.28 -7.94
N GLU A 147 -9.94 -11.50 -7.31
CA GLU A 147 -9.41 -11.82 -5.99
C GLU A 147 -10.15 -11.04 -4.89
N ASN A 148 -10.27 -11.66 -3.71
CA ASN A 148 -10.76 -10.97 -2.52
C ASN A 148 -9.60 -10.24 -1.82
N ALA A 149 -9.95 -9.24 -1.01
CA ALA A 149 -9.01 -8.63 -0.08
C ALA A 149 -8.37 -9.71 0.80
N ARG A 150 -7.05 -9.69 0.92
CA ARG A 150 -6.31 -10.69 1.72
C ARG A 150 -6.52 -10.40 3.20
N ASP A 151 -6.63 -11.45 3.99
CA ASP A 151 -6.65 -11.34 5.45
C ASP A 151 -5.28 -10.88 5.98
N ASP A 152 -4.20 -11.43 5.42
CA ASP A 152 -2.82 -10.96 5.63
C ASP A 152 -2.25 -10.38 4.33
N VAL A 153 -2.13 -9.05 4.29
CA VAL A 153 -1.62 -8.33 3.11
C VAL A 153 -0.13 -8.53 2.88
N LEU A 154 0.63 -8.89 3.92
CA LEU A 154 2.08 -9.06 3.83
C LEU A 154 2.48 -10.49 3.49
N ASP A 155 1.52 -11.42 3.46
CA ASP A 155 1.79 -12.83 3.15
C ASP A 155 2.47 -13.00 1.79
N CYS A 156 2.00 -12.27 0.77
CA CYS A 156 2.61 -12.28 -0.56
C CYS A 156 4.09 -11.81 -0.59
N LEU A 157 4.52 -11.02 0.40
CA LEU A 157 5.91 -10.59 0.54
C LEU A 157 6.75 -11.63 1.30
N ARG A 158 6.12 -12.33 2.26
CA ARG A 158 6.77 -13.41 3.01
C ARG A 158 7.00 -14.62 2.12
N GLU A 159 6.03 -14.96 1.29
CA GLU A 159 6.15 -16.04 0.30
C GLU A 159 7.32 -15.79 -0.66
N SER A 160 7.53 -14.55 -1.10
CA SER A 160 8.63 -14.24 -2.02
C SER A 160 10.01 -14.12 -1.38
N LEU A 161 10.07 -14.16 -0.06
CA LEU A 161 11.31 -14.32 0.71
C LEU A 161 11.67 -15.80 0.92
N VAL A 162 10.75 -16.73 0.67
CA VAL A 162 11.06 -18.16 0.72
C VAL A 162 11.81 -18.52 -0.57
N PRO A 163 13.06 -19.01 -0.49
CA PRO A 163 13.77 -19.47 -1.68
C PRO A 163 12.96 -20.57 -2.36
N GLU A 164 12.75 -20.46 -3.68
CA GLU A 164 12.13 -21.53 -4.45
C GLU A 164 12.93 -22.82 -4.18
N PRO A 165 12.27 -23.92 -3.75
CA PRO A 165 12.98 -25.15 -3.44
C PRO A 165 13.76 -25.55 -4.68
N ALA A 166 15.09 -25.66 -4.55
CA ALA A 166 15.96 -26.03 -5.65
C ALA A 166 15.38 -27.26 -6.36
N PRO A 167 15.24 -27.26 -7.70
CA PRO A 167 14.69 -28.40 -8.41
C PRO A 167 15.53 -29.63 -8.02
N ARG A 168 14.87 -30.60 -7.39
CA ARG A 168 15.49 -31.88 -7.04
C ARG A 168 16.05 -32.44 -8.34
N SER A 169 17.37 -32.49 -8.43
CA SER A 169 18.05 -33.11 -9.56
C SER A 169 17.88 -34.62 -9.37
N ASP A 170 16.88 -35.20 -10.04
CA ASP A 170 16.73 -36.65 -10.21
C ASP A 170 17.66 -37.16 -11.33
#